data_AF-B0XG23-F1
#
_entry.id   AF-B0XG23-F1
#
_cell.length_a   1.000
_cell.length_b   1.000
_cell.length_c   1.000
_cell.angle_alpha   90.00
_cell.angle_beta   90.00
_cell.angle_gamma   90.00
#
_symmetry.space_group_name_H-M   'P 1'
#
loop_
_entity.id
_entity.type
_entity.pdbx_description
1 polymer ?
#
loop_
_entity_poly.entity_id
_entity_poly.type
_entity_poly.pdbx_seq_one_letter_code
_entity_poly.pdbx_strand_id
1 'polypeptide(L)'
;MFSSLSGRAAVLHVWMLLVRSMAEGAEKDAAGRYLRNCIVETMWDDVTTRAKKLAASNPSAVKPQIQMLSEQFQAALISYDEGVCFDDKALAAALWRRFFSGHCDDYEKLELLVKYVRKQMSMLDQLSRYDFAIKPKVQWLPLVDKPSV
;
A
#
# COMPACT_ATOMS: atom_id res chain seq x y z
N MET A 1 -4.90 0.08 18.65
CA MET A 1 -3.41 0.10 18.56
C MET A 1 -2.89 -0.45 17.21
N PHE A 2 -3.65 -0.37 16.11
CA PHE A 2 -3.14 -0.46 14.73
C PHE A 2 -2.96 0.94 14.09
N SER A 3 -2.95 1.99 14.93
CA SER A 3 -2.80 3.40 14.56
C SER A 3 -1.34 3.81 14.28
N SER A 4 -0.42 2.86 14.10
CA SER A 4 0.99 3.18 13.89
C SER A 4 1.25 3.55 12.43
N LEU A 5 2.16 4.50 12.23
CA LEU A 5 2.67 4.91 10.91
C LEU A 5 3.10 3.72 10.03
N SER A 6 3.60 2.65 10.66
CA SER A 6 4.01 1.40 10.01
C SER A 6 2.86 0.69 9.28
N GLY A 7 1.66 0.63 9.87
CA GLY A 7 0.50 0.02 9.22
C GLY A 7 0.05 0.81 7.98
N ARG A 8 0.17 2.13 8.02
CA ARG A 8 -0.17 3.01 6.89
C ARG A 8 0.80 2.85 5.72
N ALA A 9 2.09 2.73 6.02
CA ALA A 9 3.12 2.44 5.03
C ALA A 9 2.91 1.06 4.37
N ALA A 10 2.63 0.02 5.18
CA ALA A 10 2.37 -1.32 4.65
C ALA A 10 1.19 -1.34 3.66
N VAL A 11 0.08 -0.68 3.99
CA VAL A 11 -1.08 -0.56 3.09
C VAL A 11 -0.72 0.14 1.77
N LEU A 12 0.09 1.20 1.84
CA LEU A 12 0.56 1.92 0.65
C LEU A 12 1.42 1.01 -0.25
N HIS A 13 2.37 0.26 0.32
CA HIS A 13 3.20 -0.68 -0.45
C HIS A 13 2.39 -1.83 -1.04
N VAL A 14 1.47 -2.41 -0.28
CA VAL A 14 0.56 -3.44 -0.79
C VAL A 14 -0.23 -2.89 -1.96
N TRP A 15 -0.83 -1.71 -1.84
CA TRP A 15 -1.57 -1.07 -2.93
C TRP A 15 -0.71 -0.91 -4.20
N MET A 16 0.53 -0.41 -4.09
CA MET A 16 1.43 -0.28 -5.26
C MET A 16 1.69 -1.63 -5.94
N LEU A 17 1.84 -2.71 -5.16
CA LEU A 17 1.96 -4.07 -5.70
C LEU A 17 0.66 -4.54 -6.37
N LEU A 18 -0.51 -4.20 -5.83
CA LEU A 18 -1.80 -4.53 -6.45
C LEU A 18 -1.95 -3.83 -7.80
N VAL A 19 -1.62 -2.54 -7.89
CA VAL A 19 -1.67 -1.78 -9.14
C VAL A 19 -0.74 -2.40 -10.18
N ARG A 20 0.52 -2.65 -9.83
CA ARG A 20 1.48 -3.29 -10.74
C ARG A 20 1.07 -4.71 -11.14
N SER A 21 0.44 -5.47 -10.24
CA SER A 21 -0.11 -6.79 -10.54
C SER A 21 -1.22 -6.74 -11.57
N MET A 22 -2.05 -5.71 -11.56
CA MET A 22 -3.10 -5.53 -12.56
C MET A 22 -2.54 -5.22 -13.96
N ALA A 23 -1.29 -4.73 -14.06
CA ALA A 23 -0.59 -4.57 -15.34
C ALA A 23 0.02 -5.88 -15.88
N GLU A 24 0.02 -6.97 -15.11
CA GLU A 24 0.47 -8.29 -15.57
C GLU A 24 -0.60 -8.98 -16.44
N GLY A 25 -0.55 -8.76 -17.75
CA GLY A 25 -1.31 -9.57 -18.71
C GLY A 25 -1.43 -9.00 -20.12
N ALA A 26 -1.08 -9.82 -21.12
CA ALA A 26 -1.54 -9.66 -22.50
C ALA A 26 -2.73 -10.58 -22.82
N GLU A 27 -3.03 -11.57 -21.97
CA GLU A 27 -4.11 -12.55 -22.18
C GLU A 27 -5.13 -12.52 -21.03
N LYS A 28 -6.32 -11.96 -21.33
CA LYS A 28 -7.57 -12.04 -20.55
C LYS A 28 -7.49 -11.65 -19.06
N ASP A 29 -6.50 -10.86 -18.63
CA ASP A 29 -6.33 -10.34 -17.26
C ASP A 29 -6.29 -11.41 -16.14
N ALA A 30 -6.19 -12.69 -16.49
CA ALA A 30 -6.34 -13.78 -15.53
C ALA A 30 -5.13 -13.89 -14.59
N ALA A 31 -3.92 -13.70 -15.13
CA ALA A 31 -2.67 -13.75 -14.37
C ALA A 31 -2.57 -12.59 -13.36
N GLY A 32 -2.85 -11.35 -13.80
CA GLY A 32 -2.84 -10.18 -12.92
C GLY A 32 -3.88 -10.27 -11.79
N ARG A 33 -5.11 -10.70 -12.11
CA ARG A 33 -6.15 -10.95 -11.08
C ARG A 33 -5.74 -12.04 -10.09
N TYR A 34 -5.14 -13.12 -10.57
CA TYR A 34 -4.66 -14.19 -9.71
C TYR A 34 -3.58 -13.67 -8.75
N LEU A 35 -2.56 -12.98 -9.26
CA LEU A 35 -1.48 -12.43 -8.45
C LEU A 35 -2.00 -11.42 -7.42
N ARG A 36 -2.88 -10.51 -7.84
CA ARG A 36 -3.56 -9.55 -6.95
C ARG A 36 -4.28 -10.28 -5.81
N ASN A 37 -5.05 -11.33 -6.12
CA ASN A 37 -5.78 -12.10 -5.12
C ASN A 37 -4.84 -12.78 -4.12
N CYS A 38 -3.75 -13.38 -4.59
CA CYS A 38 -2.74 -14.00 -3.72
C CYS A 38 -2.11 -12.99 -2.75
N ILE A 39 -1.81 -11.78 -3.22
CA ILE A 39 -1.25 -10.71 -2.36
C ILE A 39 -2.26 -10.32 -1.27
N VAL A 40 -3.52 -10.10 -1.65
CA VAL A 40 -4.59 -9.72 -0.70
C VAL A 40 -4.85 -10.83 0.32
N GLU A 41 -4.89 -12.09 -0.12
CA GLU A 41 -5.06 -13.25 0.75
C GLU A 41 -3.91 -13.36 1.77
N THR A 42 -2.67 -13.31 1.29
CA THR A 42 -1.47 -13.36 2.15
C THR A 42 -1.46 -12.22 3.17
N MET A 43 -1.87 -11.02 2.77
CA MET A 43 -2.00 -9.88 3.68
C MET A 43 -3.04 -10.15 4.79
N TRP A 44 -4.22 -10.63 4.43
CA TRP A 44 -5.28 -10.92 5.40
C TRP A 44 -4.96 -12.11 6.30
N ASP A 45 -4.17 -13.07 5.85
CA ASP A 45 -3.65 -14.15 6.68
C ASP A 45 -2.71 -13.64 7.77
N ASP A 46 -1.82 -12.69 7.45
CA ASP A 46 -0.97 -12.05 8.47
C ASP A 46 -1.80 -11.24 9.47
N VAL A 47 -2.77 -10.45 8.99
CA VAL A 47 -3.70 -9.71 9.86
C VAL A 47 -4.46 -10.67 10.78
N THR A 48 -5.00 -11.75 10.25
CA THR A 48 -5.76 -12.75 11.02
C THR A 48 -4.88 -13.44 12.05
N THR A 49 -3.64 -13.77 11.68
CA THR A 49 -2.65 -14.37 12.58
C THR A 49 -2.30 -13.44 13.74
N ARG A 50 -2.08 -12.15 13.46
CA ARG A 50 -1.83 -11.12 14.49
C ARG A 50 -3.07 -10.88 15.35
N ALA A 51 -4.25 -10.87 14.75
CA ALA A 51 -5.52 -10.71 15.44
C ALA A 51 -5.79 -11.85 16.43
N LYS A 52 -5.47 -13.11 16.08
CA LYS A 52 -5.55 -14.27 16.99
C LYS A 52 -4.69 -14.09 18.23
N LYS A 53 -3.49 -13.52 18.10
CA LYS A 53 -2.62 -13.21 19.26
C LYS A 53 -3.25 -12.16 20.19
N LEU A 54 -3.94 -11.17 19.62
CA LEU A 54 -4.66 -10.15 20.37
C LEU A 54 -5.95 -10.69 21.00
N ALA A 55 -6.60 -11.67 20.36
CA ALA A 55 -7.81 -12.31 20.89
C ALA A 55 -7.56 -13.02 22.22
N ALA A 56 -6.34 -13.49 22.48
CA ALA A 56 -5.98 -14.11 23.76
C ALA A 56 -6.14 -13.16 24.95
N SER A 57 -6.03 -11.84 24.75
CA SER A 57 -6.22 -10.82 25.79
C SER A 57 -7.56 -10.09 25.71
N ASN A 58 -8.16 -9.96 24.53
CA ASN A 58 -9.48 -9.30 24.38
C ASN A 58 -10.26 -9.81 23.15
N PRO A 59 -10.96 -10.97 23.24
CA PRO A 59 -11.62 -11.61 22.10
C PRO A 59 -12.74 -10.77 21.48
N SER A 60 -13.51 -10.04 22.29
CA SER A 60 -14.67 -9.28 21.84
C SER A 60 -14.29 -8.04 21.03
N ALA A 61 -13.10 -7.49 21.25
CA ALA A 61 -12.59 -6.33 20.51
C ALA A 61 -12.02 -6.68 19.13
N VAL A 62 -11.67 -7.94 18.86
CA VAL A 62 -10.94 -8.32 17.64
C VAL A 62 -11.80 -8.22 16.38
N LYS A 63 -13.02 -8.76 16.41
CA LYS A 63 -13.89 -8.79 15.23
C LYS A 63 -14.24 -7.38 14.72
N PRO A 64 -14.67 -6.42 15.58
CA PRO A 64 -14.89 -5.04 15.14
C PRO A 64 -13.63 -4.36 14.61
N GLN A 65 -12.45 -4.65 15.19
CA GLN A 65 -11.19 -4.06 14.74
C GLN A 65 -10.76 -4.56 13.35
N ILE A 66 -10.96 -5.85 13.04
CA ILE A 66 -10.70 -6.39 11.70
C ILE A 66 -11.64 -5.74 10.68
N GLN A 67 -12.93 -5.62 11.01
CA GLN A 67 -13.91 -4.98 10.12
C GLN A 67 -13.51 -3.53 9.81
N MET A 68 -13.19 -2.75 10.85
CA MET A 68 -12.72 -1.37 10.70
C MET A 68 -11.42 -1.29 9.88
N LEU A 69 -10.50 -2.24 10.06
CA LEU A 69 -9.26 -2.28 9.28
C LEU A 69 -9.54 -2.57 7.79
N SER A 70 -10.50 -3.45 7.49
CA SER A 70 -10.94 -3.75 6.12
C SER A 70 -11.52 -2.53 5.43
N GLU A 71 -12.42 -1.81 6.09
CA GLU A 71 -13.02 -0.57 5.57
C GLU A 71 -11.95 0.50 5.33
N GLN A 72 -11.03 0.68 6.27
CA GLN A 72 -9.91 1.62 6.11
C GLN A 72 -8.96 1.22 4.98
N PHE A 73 -8.73 -0.07 4.77
CA PHE A 73 -7.93 -0.58 3.67
C PHE A 73 -8.59 -0.26 2.33
N GLN A 74 -9.87 -0.63 2.17
CA GLN A 74 -10.64 -0.38 0.93
C GLN A 74 -10.72 1.11 0.61
N ALA A 75 -11.02 1.95 1.60
CA ALA A 75 -11.07 3.41 1.42
C ALA A 75 -9.70 3.99 1.00
N ALA A 76 -8.60 3.44 1.52
CA ALA A 76 -7.26 3.85 1.14
C ALA A 76 -6.94 3.48 -0.31
N LEU A 77 -7.27 2.26 -0.75
CA LEU A 77 -7.04 1.84 -2.15
C LEU A 77 -7.76 2.77 -3.13
N ILE A 78 -9.05 3.01 -2.90
CA ILE A 78 -9.86 3.89 -3.77
C ILE A 78 -9.25 5.30 -3.83
N SER A 79 -8.85 5.85 -2.68
CA SER A 79 -8.27 7.20 -2.61
C SER A 79 -6.91 7.28 -3.33
N TYR A 80 -6.12 6.21 -3.29
CA TYR A 80 -4.82 6.18 -3.98
C TYR A 80 -4.97 5.97 -5.49
N ASP A 81 -5.92 5.13 -5.92
CA ASP A 81 -6.24 4.92 -7.34
C ASP A 81 -6.68 6.25 -7.99
N GLU A 82 -7.55 7.00 -7.32
CA GLU A 82 -7.95 8.35 -7.76
C GLU A 82 -6.74 9.29 -7.83
N GLY A 83 -5.89 9.29 -6.79
CA GLY A 83 -4.71 10.14 -6.72
C GLY A 83 -3.69 9.90 -7.83
N VAL A 84 -3.39 8.63 -8.14
CA VAL A 84 -2.40 8.31 -9.18
C VAL A 84 -2.92 8.56 -10.59
N CYS A 85 -4.21 8.33 -10.85
CA CYS A 85 -4.80 8.52 -12.18
C CYS A 85 -5.01 9.99 -12.56
N PHE A 86 -5.20 10.89 -11.59
CA PHE A 86 -5.61 12.27 -11.86
C PHE A 86 -4.47 13.29 -11.80
N ASP A 87 -4.07 13.71 -10.60
CA ASP A 87 -3.08 14.78 -10.38
C ASP A 87 -2.42 14.60 -9.00
N ASP A 88 -1.20 15.11 -8.86
CA ASP A 88 -0.42 15.06 -7.62
C ASP A 88 -1.13 15.75 -6.45
N LYS A 89 -2.01 16.72 -6.71
CA LYS A 89 -2.88 17.31 -5.68
C LYS A 89 -3.86 16.31 -5.07
N ALA A 90 -4.45 15.44 -5.89
CA ALA A 90 -5.35 14.39 -5.42
C ALA A 90 -4.59 13.32 -4.63
N LEU A 91 -3.40 12.93 -5.12
CA LEU A 91 -2.52 12.01 -4.40
C LEU A 91 -2.04 12.61 -3.06
N ALA A 92 -1.66 13.88 -3.04
CA ALA A 92 -1.30 14.61 -1.83
C ALA A 92 -2.47 14.63 -0.84
N ALA A 93 -3.70 14.90 -1.29
CA ALA A 93 -4.87 14.89 -0.43
C ALA A 93 -5.17 13.50 0.18
N ALA A 94 -4.98 12.42 -0.59
CA ALA A 94 -5.11 11.05 -0.10
C ALA A 94 -4.03 10.71 0.95
N LEU A 95 -2.77 11.04 0.67
CA LEU A 95 -1.64 10.82 1.59
C LEU A 95 -1.77 11.68 2.85
N TRP A 96 -2.25 12.92 2.74
CA TRP A 96 -2.52 13.82 3.85
C TRP A 96 -3.56 13.26 4.82
N ARG A 97 -4.70 12.81 4.30
CA ARG A 97 -5.73 12.15 5.12
C ARG A 97 -5.19 10.89 5.78
N ARG A 98 -4.39 10.10 5.06
CA ARG A 98 -3.93 8.80 5.57
C ARG A 98 -2.78 8.91 6.55
N PHE A 99 -1.65 9.51 6.17
CA PHE A 99 -0.41 9.55 6.95
C PHE A 99 -0.44 10.64 8.03
N PHE A 100 -1.12 11.75 7.75
CA PHE A 100 -1.16 12.91 8.62
C PHE A 100 -2.51 13.07 9.34
N SER A 101 -3.45 12.15 9.14
CA SER A 101 -4.79 12.21 9.77
C SER A 101 -5.52 13.53 9.48
N GLY A 102 -5.25 14.16 8.34
CA GLY A 102 -5.80 15.49 8.01
C GLY A 102 -5.15 16.65 8.76
N HIS A 103 -3.95 16.47 9.33
CA HIS A 103 -3.21 17.53 10.01
C HIS A 103 -1.71 17.41 9.77
N CYS A 104 -1.14 18.35 9.02
CA CYS A 104 0.26 18.32 8.60
C CYS A 104 0.89 19.69 8.84
N ASP A 105 1.84 19.75 9.77
CA ASP A 105 2.56 20.97 10.11
C ASP A 105 3.66 21.31 9.11
N ASP A 106 4.09 20.32 8.33
CA ASP A 106 5.22 20.40 7.40
C ASP A 106 4.86 19.78 6.06
N TYR A 107 4.46 20.63 5.12
CA TYR A 107 4.04 20.22 3.78
C TYR A 107 5.20 19.68 2.93
N GLU A 108 6.47 19.94 3.29
CA GLU A 108 7.62 19.34 2.59
C GLU A 108 7.62 17.82 2.78
N LYS A 109 7.19 17.33 3.96
CA LYS A 109 7.02 15.88 4.20
C LYS A 109 5.92 15.28 3.33
N LEU A 110 4.85 16.02 3.08
CA LEU A 110 3.77 15.56 2.20
C LEU A 110 4.24 15.49 0.75
N GLU A 111 4.94 16.53 0.28
CA GLU A 111 5.55 16.56 -1.05
C GLU A 111 6.56 15.40 -1.22
N LEU A 112 7.40 15.14 -0.22
CA LEU A 112 8.34 14.03 -0.21
C LEU A 112 7.65 12.68 -0.37
N LEU A 113 6.51 12.47 0.31
CA LEU A 113 5.72 11.25 0.18
C LEU A 113 5.07 11.12 -1.21
N VAL A 114 4.59 12.21 -1.80
CA VAL A 114 4.06 12.19 -3.19
C VAL A 114 5.16 11.78 -4.16
N LYS A 115 6.33 12.43 -4.08
CA LYS A 115 7.51 12.09 -4.90
C LYS A 115 7.94 10.64 -4.70
N TYR A 116 7.93 10.16 -3.46
CA TYR A 116 8.22 8.77 -3.13
C TYR A 116 7.28 7.81 -3.85
N VAL A 117 5.95 8.02 -3.74
CA VAL A 117 4.96 7.16 -4.40
C VAL A 117 5.18 7.13 -5.90
N ARG A 118 5.36 8.29 -6.55
CA ARG A 118 5.63 8.37 -7.99
C ARG A 118 6.91 7.63 -8.38
N LYS A 119 7.98 7.77 -7.59
CA LYS A 119 9.26 7.09 -7.80
C LYS A 119 9.13 5.57 -7.65
N GLN A 120 8.40 5.08 -6.65
CA GLN A 120 8.16 3.66 -6.48
C GLN A 120 7.32 3.07 -7.61
N MET A 121 6.24 3.75 -8.01
CA MET A 121 5.38 3.32 -9.12
C MET A 121 6.18 3.20 -10.42
N SER A 122 6.98 4.22 -10.74
CA SER A 122 7.85 4.19 -11.92
C SER A 122 8.87 3.05 -11.88
N MET A 123 9.46 2.77 -10.71
CA MET A 123 10.35 1.61 -10.53
C MET A 123 9.63 0.28 -10.74
N LEU A 124 8.43 0.12 -10.17
CA LEU A 124 7.63 -1.09 -10.33
C LEU A 124 7.23 -1.32 -11.79
N ASP A 125 6.86 -0.26 -12.52
CA ASP A 125 6.49 -0.33 -13.94
C ASP A 125 7.65 -0.78 -14.83
N GLN A 126 8.89 -0.47 -14.43
CA GLN A 126 10.10 -0.89 -15.14
C GLN A 126 10.50 -2.35 -14.88
N LEU A 127 9.92 -3.00 -13.86
CA LEU A 127 10.22 -4.41 -13.57
C LEU A 127 9.66 -5.33 -14.65
N SER A 128 10.48 -6.29 -15.09
CA SER A 128 10.04 -7.35 -15.98
C SER A 128 9.00 -8.25 -15.27
N ARG A 129 8.13 -8.90 -16.06
CA ARG A 129 7.24 -9.96 -15.53
C ARG A 129 7.99 -11.01 -14.74
N TYR A 130 9.21 -11.35 -15.16
CA TYR A 130 10.04 -12.33 -14.46
C TYR A 130 10.45 -11.81 -13.08
N ASP A 131 10.96 -10.58 -12.98
CA ASP A 131 11.43 -9.99 -11.72
C ASP A 131 10.30 -9.48 -10.81
N PHE A 132 9.06 -9.39 -11.30
CA PHE A 132 7.90 -9.02 -10.50
C PHE A 132 7.04 -10.22 -10.09
N ALA A 133 6.60 -11.05 -11.04
CA ALA A 133 5.61 -12.10 -10.81
C ALA A 133 6.19 -13.51 -10.61
N ILE A 134 7.31 -13.83 -11.27
CA ILE A 134 7.88 -15.20 -11.25
C ILE A 134 8.92 -15.36 -10.14
N LYS A 135 9.86 -14.42 -10.08
CA LYS A 135 10.93 -14.36 -9.07
C LYS A 135 11.02 -12.92 -8.54
N PRO A 136 10.12 -12.54 -7.62
CA PRO A 136 10.02 -11.16 -7.15
C PRO A 136 11.34 -10.64 -6.60
N LYS A 137 11.84 -9.54 -7.16
CA LYS A 137 13.03 -8.79 -6.70
C LYS A 137 12.70 -7.31 -6.53
N VAL A 138 11.59 -7.03 -5.87
CA VAL A 138 11.17 -5.64 -5.61
C VAL A 138 12.14 -5.00 -4.62
N GLN A 139 12.92 -4.04 -5.11
CA GLN A 139 13.82 -3.23 -4.29
C GLN A 139 13.21 -1.84 -4.11
N TRP A 140 12.58 -1.63 -2.96
CA TRP A 140 12.01 -0.32 -2.62
C TRP A 140 13.11 0.74 -2.54
N LEU A 141 12.93 1.83 -3.27
CA LEU A 141 13.87 2.96 -3.24
C LEU A 141 13.71 3.70 -1.90
N PRO A 142 14.77 4.33 -1.37
CA PRO A 142 14.70 5.03 -0.10
C PRO A 142 13.79 6.27 -0.20
N LEU A 143 13.20 6.68 0.92
CA LEU A 143 12.35 7.88 1.01
C LEU A 143 13.16 9.16 0.75
N VAL A 144 14.38 9.20 1.28
CA VAL A 144 15.35 10.27 1.07
C VAL A 144 16.56 9.65 0.39
N ASP A 145 16.98 10.23 -0.73
CA ASP A 145 18.21 9.78 -1.38
C ASP A 145 19.39 10.04 -0.47
N LYS A 146 20.27 9.05 -0.32
CA LYS A 146 21.52 9.27 0.41
C LYS A 146 22.33 10.30 -0.39
N PRO A 147 22.86 11.36 0.25
CA PRO A 147 23.78 12.26 -0.45
C PRO A 147 24.94 11.41 -0.98
N SER A 148 25.25 11.58 -2.26
CA SER A 148 26.43 10.98 -2.90
C SER A 148 27.65 11.48 -2.12
N VAL A 149 28.27 10.58 -1.34
CA VAL A 149 29.57 10.83 -0.70
C VAL A 149 30.65 10.70 -1.75
#